data_AF-A0A9P6SIT9-F1
#
_entry.id   AF-A0A9P6SIT9-F1
#
_cell.length_a   1.000
_cell.length_b   1.000
_cell.length_c   1.000
_cell.angle_alpha   90.00
_cell.angle_beta   90.00
_cell.angle_gamma   90.00
#
_symmetry.space_group_name_H-M   'P 1'
#
loop_
_entity.id
_entity.type
_entity.pdbx_description
1 polymer ?
#
loop_
_entity_poly.entity_id
_entity_poly.type
_entity_poly.pdbx_seq_one_letter_code
_entity_poly.pdbx_strand_id
1 'polypeptide(L)'
;MKISISLAIASVATLLFATSGSFTQAAPVAAPEPTPAAAPEPTPATAPEPTPVADPEPTPEAAPEAAPEAAPGASAASGQTAVIINATDYCIFLPPKYGGDIAENEDRAVAFCTKANLPGAPNARVLPAGFIASSHYVVNSAKGYVQITGRIDRSKYGLSANDGGGQYDLRAPVGSKMTGYNAFVQLTEPDEEIFCIRACKTKSDCPVNKSTYGCRKVIGGDYS
;
A
#
# COMPACT_ATOMS: atom_id res chain seq x y z
N MET A 1 14.68 64.30 -37.53
CA MET A 1 13.30 64.81 -37.45
C MET A 1 12.61 64.10 -36.30
N LYS A 2 12.33 64.85 -35.23
CA LYS A 2 11.47 64.63 -34.04
C LYS A 2 11.46 63.26 -33.33
N ILE A 3 12.07 63.30 -32.15
CA ILE A 3 11.91 62.45 -30.96
C ILE A 3 10.48 62.53 -30.44
N SER A 4 9.85 61.40 -30.12
CA SER A 4 8.65 61.33 -29.27
C SER A 4 8.90 60.39 -28.11
N ILE A 5 9.18 60.97 -26.95
CA ILE A 5 9.27 60.32 -25.65
C ILE A 5 7.84 60.33 -25.07
N SER A 6 7.21 59.18 -24.97
CA SER A 6 5.91 59.04 -24.31
C SER A 6 6.13 58.98 -22.80
N LEU A 7 5.74 60.08 -22.15
CA LEU A 7 5.76 60.32 -20.72
C LEU A 7 4.61 59.54 -20.05
N ALA A 8 4.92 58.47 -19.30
CA ALA A 8 3.94 57.77 -18.49
C ALA A 8 3.75 58.51 -17.16
N ILE A 9 2.55 59.04 -16.94
CA ILE A 9 2.15 59.79 -15.75
C ILE A 9 1.92 58.79 -14.61
N ALA A 10 2.78 58.84 -13.59
CA ALA A 10 2.61 58.11 -12.35
C ALA A 10 1.45 58.72 -11.54
N SER A 11 0.33 58.00 -11.43
CA SER A 11 -0.75 58.34 -10.51
C SER A 11 -0.45 57.72 -9.14
N VAL A 12 -0.02 58.56 -8.20
CA VAL A 12 0.17 58.18 -6.79
C VAL A 12 -1.20 58.12 -6.13
N ALA A 13 -1.73 56.92 -5.96
CA ALA A 13 -2.92 56.66 -5.15
C ALA A 13 -2.53 56.59 -3.67
N THR A 14 -2.83 57.65 -2.93
CA THR A 14 -2.65 57.72 -1.49
C THR A 14 -3.68 56.81 -0.80
N LEU A 15 -3.28 55.59 -0.46
CA LEU A 15 -4.08 54.69 0.37
C LEU A 15 -3.97 55.11 1.84
N LEU A 16 -5.07 55.64 2.40
CA LEU A 16 -5.23 55.74 3.85
C LEU A 16 -5.47 54.33 4.41
N PHE A 17 -4.47 53.77 5.09
CA PHE A 17 -4.67 52.60 5.96
C PHE A 17 -5.15 53.08 7.33
N ALA A 18 -6.43 52.87 7.61
CA ALA A 18 -6.98 52.95 8.96
C ALA A 18 -6.45 51.76 9.77
N THR A 19 -5.54 52.02 10.72
CA THR A 19 -5.09 51.03 11.69
C THR A 19 -6.19 50.84 12.74
N SER A 20 -7.07 49.86 12.52
CA SER A 20 -7.96 49.35 13.57
C SER A 20 -7.11 48.59 14.60
N GLY A 21 -6.78 49.28 15.69
CA GLY A 21 -6.12 48.68 16.85
C GLY A 21 -7.04 47.67 17.53
N SER A 22 -6.70 46.39 17.43
CA SER A 22 -7.28 45.35 18.28
C SER A 22 -6.69 45.49 19.68
N PHE A 23 -7.47 46.03 20.61
CA PHE A 23 -7.19 45.89 22.04
C PHE A 23 -7.33 44.41 22.39
N THR A 24 -6.20 43.73 22.63
CA THR A 24 -6.22 42.46 23.35
C THR A 24 -6.69 42.79 24.77
N GLN A 25 -7.91 42.41 25.10
CA GLN A 25 -8.36 42.39 26.48
C GLN A 25 -7.64 41.23 27.15
N ALA A 26 -6.65 41.55 27.98
CA ALA A 26 -6.00 40.57 28.84
C ALA A 26 -7.08 39.90 29.70
N ALA A 27 -7.21 38.58 29.56
CA ALA A 27 -8.06 37.78 30.41
C ALA A 27 -7.66 37.98 31.89
N PRO A 28 -8.62 37.97 32.83
CA PRO A 28 -8.31 38.03 34.24
C PRO A 28 -7.43 36.85 34.62
N VAL A 29 -6.23 37.14 35.14
CA VAL A 29 -5.33 36.13 35.69
C VAL A 29 -6.02 35.56 36.93
N ALA A 30 -6.50 34.32 36.81
CA ALA A 30 -7.05 33.58 37.93
C ALA A 30 -5.99 33.50 39.05
N ALA A 31 -6.41 33.82 40.28
CA ALA A 31 -5.59 33.66 41.47
C ALA A 31 -5.16 32.18 41.60
N PRO A 32 -3.95 31.89 42.08
CA PRO A 32 -3.50 30.51 42.27
C PRO A 32 -4.40 29.83 43.31
N GLU A 33 -5.01 28.72 42.92
CA GLU A 33 -5.80 27.87 43.82
C GLU A 33 -4.89 27.31 44.94
N PRO A 34 -5.39 27.18 46.18
CA PRO A 34 -4.61 26.64 47.29
C PRO A 34 -4.22 25.19 46.97
N THR A 35 -2.93 24.89 47.06
CA THR A 35 -2.39 23.54 46.88
C THR A 35 -3.03 22.59 47.89
N PRO A 36 -3.75 21.54 47.46
CA PRO A 36 -4.30 20.54 48.37
C PRO A 36 -3.16 19.82 49.10
N ALA A 37 -3.25 19.76 50.44
CA ALA A 37 -2.37 18.92 51.24
C ALA A 37 -2.54 17.46 50.77
N ALA A 38 -1.44 16.81 50.40
CA ALA A 38 -1.44 15.42 49.97
C ALA A 38 -2.01 14.53 51.07
N ALA A 39 -3.10 13.81 50.77
CA ALA A 39 -3.58 12.72 51.60
C ALA A 39 -2.52 11.61 51.67
N PRO A 40 -2.39 10.88 52.79
CA PRO A 40 -1.44 9.78 52.90
C PRO A 40 -1.75 8.71 51.84
N GLU A 41 -0.72 8.27 51.12
CA GLU A 41 -0.84 7.20 50.13
C GLU A 41 -1.33 5.90 50.80
N PRO A 42 -2.30 5.17 50.22
CA PRO A 42 -2.70 3.88 50.75
C PRO A 42 -1.54 2.90 50.63
N THR A 43 -1.25 2.20 51.73
CA THR A 43 -0.32 1.06 51.73
C THR A 43 -0.79 0.03 50.69
N PRO A 44 0.05 -0.38 49.71
CA PRO A 44 -0.34 -1.37 48.73
C PRO A 44 -0.67 -2.70 49.43
N ALA A 45 -1.91 -3.14 49.33
CA ALA A 45 -2.25 -4.52 49.63
C ALA A 45 -1.55 -5.40 48.59
N THR A 46 -0.61 -6.24 49.03
CA THR A 46 0.03 -7.25 48.18
C THR A 46 -1.04 -8.15 47.59
N ALA A 47 -1.25 -8.04 46.28
CA ALA A 47 -2.03 -9.01 45.52
C ALA A 47 -1.37 -10.39 45.67
N PRO A 48 -2.16 -11.47 45.80
CA PRO A 48 -1.62 -12.81 45.82
C PRO A 48 -0.86 -13.08 44.51
N GLU A 49 0.34 -13.64 44.64
CA GLU A 49 1.14 -14.13 43.53
C GLU A 49 0.28 -15.06 42.66
N PRO A 50 0.21 -14.85 41.33
CA PRO A 50 -0.46 -15.79 40.46
C PRO A 50 0.27 -17.13 40.55
N THR A 51 -0.46 -18.19 40.88
CA THR A 51 0.04 -19.56 40.73
C THR A 51 0.54 -19.74 39.29
N PRO A 52 1.76 -20.25 39.07
CA PRO A 52 2.25 -20.55 37.73
C PRO A 52 1.31 -21.57 37.10
N VAL A 53 0.53 -21.15 36.10
CA VAL A 53 -0.13 -22.07 35.20
C VAL A 53 1.00 -22.70 34.39
N ALA A 54 1.12 -24.03 34.44
CA ALA A 54 2.09 -24.74 33.64
C ALA A 54 1.90 -24.34 32.17
N ASP A 55 2.98 -23.85 31.58
CA ASP A 55 3.09 -23.58 30.14
C ASP A 55 2.68 -24.87 29.41
N PRO A 56 1.70 -24.85 28.50
CA PRO A 56 1.42 -26.02 27.68
C PRO A 56 2.71 -26.39 26.95
N GLU A 57 3.15 -27.63 27.12
CA GLU A 57 4.28 -28.20 26.40
C GLU A 57 4.14 -27.86 24.92
N PRO A 58 5.16 -27.26 24.27
CA PRO A 58 5.05 -26.88 22.87
C PRO A 58 4.73 -28.15 22.08
N THR A 59 3.56 -28.16 21.46
CA THR A 59 3.24 -29.17 20.46
C THR A 59 4.37 -29.12 19.44
N PRO A 60 5.10 -30.21 19.17
CA PRO A 60 6.17 -30.19 18.19
C PRO A 60 5.60 -29.68 16.87
N GLU A 61 5.98 -28.46 16.49
CA GLU A 61 5.73 -27.94 15.17
C GLU A 61 6.39 -28.93 14.23
N ALA A 62 5.58 -29.65 13.46
CA ALA A 62 6.06 -30.60 12.49
C ALA A 62 7.11 -29.88 11.65
N ALA A 63 8.31 -30.46 11.59
CA ALA A 63 9.36 -29.97 10.71
C ALA A 63 8.73 -29.64 9.35
N PRO A 64 9.02 -28.48 8.74
CA PRO A 64 8.41 -28.08 7.49
C PRO A 64 8.64 -29.22 6.51
N GLU A 65 7.55 -29.85 6.05
CA GLU A 65 7.63 -30.80 4.95
C GLU A 65 8.35 -30.08 3.83
N ALA A 66 9.49 -30.63 3.43
CA ALA A 66 10.28 -30.12 2.33
C ALA A 66 9.33 -29.98 1.14
N ALA A 67 9.08 -28.73 0.74
CA ALA A 67 8.33 -28.42 -0.46
C ALA A 67 8.92 -29.27 -1.60
N PRO A 68 8.09 -30.04 -2.34
CA PRO A 68 8.60 -30.80 -3.46
C PRO A 68 9.31 -29.83 -4.41
N GLU A 69 10.58 -30.13 -4.68
CA GLU A 69 11.39 -29.43 -5.67
C GLU A 69 10.58 -29.36 -6.97
N ALA A 70 10.28 -28.13 -7.41
CA ALA A 70 9.42 -27.89 -8.56
C ALA A 70 9.98 -28.60 -9.79
N ALA A 71 9.23 -29.58 -10.28
CA ALA A 71 9.50 -30.23 -11.56
C ALA A 71 9.53 -29.18 -12.68
N PRO A 72 10.51 -29.22 -13.60
CA PRO A 72 10.56 -28.31 -14.73
C PRO A 72 9.49 -28.73 -15.73
N GLY A 73 8.42 -27.94 -15.87
CA GLY A 73 7.48 -28.13 -17.00
C GLY A 73 5.99 -27.91 -16.74
N ALA A 74 5.57 -27.28 -15.64
CA ALA A 74 4.19 -26.79 -15.57
C ALA A 74 4.02 -25.64 -16.58
N SER A 75 3.40 -25.92 -17.73
CA SER A 75 2.96 -24.90 -18.68
C SER A 75 2.22 -23.81 -17.93
N ALA A 76 2.75 -22.58 -17.97
CA ALA A 76 2.11 -21.41 -17.37
C ALA A 76 0.64 -21.39 -17.78
N ALA A 77 -0.27 -21.31 -16.81
CA ALA A 77 -1.68 -21.16 -17.11
C ALA A 77 -1.84 -19.90 -17.99
N SER A 78 -2.68 -19.98 -19.03
CA SER A 78 -2.89 -18.86 -19.95
C SER A 78 -3.25 -17.58 -19.18
N GLY A 79 -2.48 -16.51 -19.38
CA GLY A 79 -2.75 -15.21 -18.76
C GLY A 79 -1.92 -14.86 -17.52
N GLN A 80 -0.86 -15.61 -17.22
CA GLN A 80 0.03 -15.33 -16.08
C GLN A 80 1.17 -14.34 -16.39
N THR A 81 1.07 -13.54 -17.45
CA THR A 81 2.04 -12.50 -17.77
C THR A 81 1.41 -11.12 -17.60
N ALA A 82 1.94 -10.34 -16.66
CA ALA A 82 1.53 -8.96 -16.39
C ALA A 82 2.52 -7.95 -16.99
N VAL A 83 2.11 -6.68 -17.07
CA VAL A 83 2.97 -5.57 -17.49
C VAL A 83 2.68 -4.34 -16.62
N ILE A 84 3.69 -3.50 -16.41
CA ILE A 84 3.55 -2.16 -15.83
C ILE A 84 4.17 -1.16 -16.81
N ILE A 85 3.35 -0.34 -17.45
CA ILE A 85 3.78 0.66 -18.43
C ILE A 85 3.79 2.04 -17.79
N ASN A 86 2.68 2.44 -17.16
CA ASN A 86 2.50 3.73 -16.51
C ASN A 86 1.36 3.68 -15.47
N ALA A 87 1.00 4.83 -14.89
CA ALA A 87 -0.04 4.97 -13.87
C ALA A 87 -1.44 4.50 -14.26
N THR A 88 -1.74 4.40 -15.56
CA THR A 88 -3.06 4.04 -16.09
C THR A 88 -3.05 2.76 -16.92
N ASP A 89 -1.88 2.26 -17.30
CA ASP A 89 -1.67 1.09 -18.14
C ASP A 89 -0.78 0.08 -17.42
N TYR A 90 -1.42 -0.81 -16.65
CA TYR A 90 -0.73 -1.85 -15.90
C TYR A 90 -1.67 -3.02 -15.63
N CYS A 91 -1.10 -4.11 -15.15
CA CYS A 91 -1.84 -5.28 -14.70
C CYS A 91 -1.44 -5.65 -13.27
N ILE A 92 -2.39 -6.29 -12.58
CA ILE A 92 -2.21 -6.96 -11.31
C ILE A 92 -2.65 -8.41 -11.44
N PHE A 93 -2.19 -9.29 -10.58
CA PHE A 93 -2.68 -10.66 -10.47
C PHE A 93 -3.88 -10.71 -9.53
N LEU A 94 -4.89 -11.49 -9.88
CA LEU A 94 -6.04 -11.78 -9.03
C LEU A 94 -6.44 -13.26 -9.17
N PRO A 95 -7.24 -13.80 -8.24
CA PRO A 95 -7.81 -15.12 -8.37
C PRO A 95 -8.53 -15.29 -9.72
N PRO A 96 -8.43 -16.47 -10.37
CA PRO A 96 -9.01 -16.69 -11.69
C PRO A 96 -10.54 -16.73 -11.68
N LYS A 97 -11.17 -16.80 -10.51
CA LYS A 97 -12.62 -16.75 -10.33
C LYS A 97 -12.98 -15.52 -9.50
N TYR A 98 -14.11 -14.91 -9.85
CA TYR A 98 -14.72 -13.82 -9.08
C TYR A 98 -14.91 -14.25 -7.62
N GLY A 99 -14.52 -13.39 -6.68
CA GLY A 99 -14.60 -13.62 -5.24
C GLY A 99 -13.77 -14.79 -4.70
N GLY A 100 -12.76 -15.25 -5.45
CA GLY A 100 -11.77 -16.15 -4.90
C GLY A 100 -10.97 -15.47 -3.79
N ASP A 101 -10.64 -16.20 -2.74
CA ASP A 101 -9.73 -15.75 -1.69
C ASP A 101 -8.32 -15.55 -2.26
N ILE A 102 -7.60 -14.50 -1.84
CA ILE A 102 -6.29 -14.17 -2.39
C ILE A 102 -5.27 -15.27 -2.08
N ALA A 103 -5.15 -15.69 -0.83
CA ALA A 103 -4.16 -16.66 -0.36
C ALA A 103 -4.44 -18.08 -0.90
N GLU A 104 -5.71 -18.50 -0.95
CA GLU A 104 -6.09 -19.82 -1.49
C GLU A 104 -5.88 -19.96 -3.01
N ASN A 105 -5.58 -18.86 -3.71
CA ASN A 105 -5.46 -18.82 -5.17
C ASN A 105 -4.07 -18.37 -5.65
N GLU A 106 -3.07 -18.30 -4.77
CA GLU A 106 -1.70 -17.88 -5.10
C GLU A 106 -1.06 -18.70 -6.23
N ASP A 107 -1.33 -20.01 -6.31
CA ASP A 107 -0.75 -20.90 -7.31
C ASP A 107 -1.33 -20.70 -8.73
N ARG A 108 -2.52 -20.11 -8.84
CA ARG A 108 -3.34 -20.09 -10.05
C ARG A 108 -3.88 -18.72 -10.44
N ALA A 109 -3.43 -17.66 -9.77
CA ALA A 109 -3.79 -16.30 -10.12
C ALA A 109 -3.46 -15.99 -11.60
N VAL A 110 -4.20 -15.05 -12.18
CA VAL A 110 -4.00 -14.61 -13.57
C VAL A 110 -3.94 -13.09 -13.61
N ALA A 111 -3.30 -12.53 -14.63
CA ALA A 111 -3.18 -11.09 -14.80
C ALA A 111 -4.51 -10.47 -15.24
N PHE A 112 -4.88 -9.38 -14.57
CA PHE A 112 -5.97 -8.46 -14.92
C PHE A 112 -5.38 -7.06 -15.12
N CYS A 113 -5.63 -6.50 -16.29
CA CYS A 113 -5.11 -5.20 -16.71
C CYS A 113 -6.17 -4.11 -16.62
N THR A 114 -5.74 -2.87 -16.43
CA THR A 114 -6.62 -1.69 -16.44
C THR A 114 -7.33 -1.47 -17.78
N LYS A 115 -6.78 -2.02 -18.87
CA LYS A 115 -7.34 -1.98 -20.22
C LYS A 115 -7.16 -3.33 -20.91
N ALA A 116 -8.01 -3.60 -21.90
CA ALA A 116 -7.86 -4.78 -22.75
C ALA A 116 -6.58 -4.71 -23.58
N ASN A 117 -5.97 -5.88 -23.84
CA ASN A 117 -4.89 -6.06 -24.82
C ASN A 117 -3.66 -5.17 -24.57
N LEU A 118 -3.28 -4.92 -23.31
CA LEU A 118 -2.02 -4.22 -23.04
C LEU A 118 -0.83 -4.97 -23.65
N PRO A 119 0.05 -4.29 -24.40
CA PRO A 119 1.25 -4.92 -24.97
C PRO A 119 2.09 -5.57 -23.88
N GLY A 120 2.48 -6.83 -24.08
CA GLY A 120 3.27 -7.57 -23.11
C GLY A 120 2.46 -8.27 -22.01
N ALA A 121 1.12 -8.30 -22.08
CA ALA A 121 0.28 -9.08 -21.18
C ALA A 121 -0.66 -10.03 -21.95
N PRO A 122 -0.11 -11.04 -22.66
CA PRO A 122 -0.93 -11.95 -23.47
C PRO A 122 -1.93 -12.72 -22.61
N ASN A 123 -3.18 -12.80 -23.09
CA ASN A 123 -4.29 -13.48 -22.42
C ASN A 123 -4.64 -12.90 -21.03
N ALA A 124 -4.12 -11.72 -20.68
CA ALA A 124 -4.56 -11.02 -19.49
C ALA A 124 -6.01 -10.56 -19.64
N ARG A 125 -6.72 -10.60 -18.52
CA ARG A 125 -8.12 -10.18 -18.43
C ARG A 125 -8.20 -8.68 -18.18
N VAL A 126 -9.41 -8.13 -18.20
CA VAL A 126 -9.63 -6.70 -17.88
C VAL A 126 -10.16 -6.59 -16.47
N LEU A 127 -9.61 -5.67 -15.68
CA LEU A 127 -10.12 -5.35 -14.35
C LEU A 127 -11.56 -4.83 -14.46
N PRO A 128 -12.45 -5.22 -13.53
CA PRO A 128 -13.76 -4.61 -13.45
C PRO A 128 -13.66 -3.09 -13.30
N ALA A 129 -14.57 -2.37 -13.95
CA ALA A 129 -14.64 -0.93 -13.83
C ALA A 129 -14.81 -0.51 -12.35
N GLY A 130 -13.98 0.42 -11.91
CA GLY A 130 -13.96 0.90 -10.53
C GLY A 130 -13.28 -0.02 -9.52
N PHE A 131 -12.72 -1.17 -9.94
CA PHE A 131 -11.97 -2.03 -9.01
C PHE A 131 -10.74 -1.34 -8.45
N ILE A 132 -10.01 -0.57 -9.27
CA ILE A 132 -8.95 0.31 -8.79
C ILE A 132 -9.60 1.62 -8.37
N ALA A 133 -9.58 1.91 -7.06
CA ALA A 133 -10.09 3.15 -6.50
C ALA A 133 -9.05 4.28 -6.55
N SER A 134 -7.77 3.96 -6.35
CA SER A 134 -6.65 4.87 -6.54
C SER A 134 -5.38 4.14 -6.97
N SER A 135 -4.46 4.84 -7.64
CA SER A 135 -3.15 4.30 -8.03
C SER A 135 -2.07 5.38 -8.00
N HIS A 136 -0.91 5.01 -7.48
CA HIS A 136 0.27 5.85 -7.32
C HIS A 136 1.46 5.18 -7.97
N TYR A 137 1.89 5.71 -9.12
CA TYR A 137 2.98 5.13 -9.91
C TYR A 137 4.32 5.79 -9.56
N VAL A 138 5.31 4.97 -9.23
CA VAL A 138 6.68 5.42 -8.93
C VAL A 138 7.68 4.67 -9.78
N VAL A 139 8.63 5.43 -10.33
CA VAL A 139 9.81 4.90 -11.01
C VAL A 139 11.04 5.20 -10.16
N ASN A 140 11.83 4.18 -9.87
CA ASN A 140 13.13 4.34 -9.26
C ASN A 140 14.21 3.88 -10.24
N SER A 141 14.74 4.83 -11.01
CA SER A 141 15.77 4.54 -12.02
C SER A 141 17.10 4.09 -11.41
N ALA A 142 17.42 4.52 -10.18
CA ALA A 142 18.66 4.13 -9.51
C ALA A 142 18.67 2.65 -9.12
N LYS A 143 17.52 2.11 -8.69
CA LYS A 143 17.35 0.70 -8.32
C LYS A 143 16.73 -0.15 -9.44
N GLY A 144 16.33 0.47 -10.55
CA GLY A 144 15.74 -0.23 -11.68
C GLY A 144 14.41 -0.92 -11.34
N TYR A 145 13.53 -0.25 -10.59
CA TYR A 145 12.17 -0.75 -10.35
C TYR A 145 11.09 0.26 -10.72
N VAL A 146 9.92 -0.26 -11.01
CA VAL A 146 8.66 0.50 -11.02
C VAL A 146 7.71 -0.11 -10.01
N GLN A 147 6.85 0.70 -9.44
CA GLN A 147 5.82 0.21 -8.53
C GLN A 147 4.52 0.99 -8.70
N ILE A 148 3.43 0.32 -8.32
CA ILE A 148 2.11 0.91 -8.17
C ILE A 148 1.60 0.53 -6.78
N THR A 149 1.12 1.51 -6.04
CA THR A 149 0.44 1.34 -4.76
C THR A 149 -0.90 2.04 -4.84
N GLY A 150 -1.90 1.60 -4.07
CA GLY A 150 -3.18 2.29 -4.08
C GLY A 150 -4.28 1.48 -3.40
N ARG A 151 -5.51 1.92 -3.67
CA ARG A 151 -6.72 1.31 -3.09
C ARG A 151 -7.52 0.55 -4.12
N ILE A 152 -8.19 -0.48 -3.65
CA ILE A 152 -9.18 -1.24 -4.42
C ILE A 152 -10.58 -1.00 -3.88
N ASP A 153 -11.59 -1.23 -4.71
CA ASP A 153 -12.96 -1.47 -4.28
C ASP A 153 -13.20 -2.98 -4.39
N ARG A 154 -13.12 -3.66 -3.24
CA ARG A 154 -13.17 -5.13 -3.17
C ARG A 154 -14.49 -5.68 -3.73
N SER A 155 -15.56 -4.89 -3.65
CA SER A 155 -16.91 -5.24 -4.09
C SER A 155 -16.98 -5.43 -5.61
N LYS A 156 -16.10 -4.80 -6.39
CA LYS A 156 -16.10 -4.90 -7.85
C LYS A 156 -15.60 -6.24 -8.38
N TYR A 157 -14.89 -7.00 -7.54
CA TYR A 157 -14.44 -8.36 -7.86
C TYR A 157 -14.91 -9.41 -6.85
N GLY A 158 -15.83 -9.04 -5.95
CA GLY A 158 -16.44 -9.95 -4.98
C GLY A 158 -15.48 -10.45 -3.90
N LEU A 159 -14.36 -9.77 -3.67
CA LEU A 159 -13.40 -10.16 -2.66
C LEU A 159 -14.00 -9.95 -1.27
N SER A 160 -13.70 -10.88 -0.35
CA SER A 160 -14.26 -10.89 1.00
C SER A 160 -13.70 -9.76 1.85
N ALA A 161 -14.50 -9.24 2.78
CA ALA A 161 -14.04 -8.32 3.81
C ALA A 161 -13.09 -8.97 4.83
N ASN A 162 -13.13 -10.31 4.92
CA ASN A 162 -12.37 -11.12 5.86
C ASN A 162 -11.16 -11.79 5.20
N ASP A 163 -10.94 -11.54 3.92
CA ASP A 163 -9.76 -12.01 3.21
C ASP A 163 -8.61 -11.05 3.56
N GLY A 164 -7.68 -11.54 4.37
CA GLY A 164 -6.50 -10.80 4.82
C GLY A 164 -5.44 -10.62 3.74
N GLY A 165 -5.69 -11.16 2.55
CA GLY A 165 -4.81 -11.01 1.41
C GLY A 165 -3.76 -12.09 1.28
N GLY A 166 -2.81 -11.81 0.40
CA GLY A 166 -1.74 -12.73 0.04
C GLY A 166 -0.76 -12.09 -0.92
N GLN A 167 0.24 -12.88 -1.32
CA GLN A 167 1.35 -12.43 -2.15
C GLN A 167 1.38 -13.19 -3.48
N TYR A 168 1.51 -12.42 -4.56
CA TYR A 168 1.85 -12.96 -5.88
C TYR A 168 3.27 -12.55 -6.27
N ASP A 169 4.07 -13.52 -6.72
CA ASP A 169 5.42 -13.32 -7.21
C ASP A 169 5.79 -14.40 -8.25
N LEU A 170 7.08 -14.55 -8.56
CA LEU A 170 7.59 -15.52 -9.53
C LEU A 170 7.36 -17.00 -9.16
N ARG A 171 7.08 -17.30 -7.89
CA ARG A 171 6.83 -18.65 -7.38
C ARG A 171 5.35 -18.99 -7.45
N ALA A 172 4.51 -18.03 -7.07
CA ALA A 172 3.07 -18.20 -7.01
C ALA A 172 2.39 -16.97 -7.64
N PRO A 173 1.75 -17.10 -8.81
CA PRO A 173 1.44 -18.35 -9.49
C PRO A 173 2.61 -18.95 -10.26
N VAL A 174 2.61 -20.28 -10.44
CA VAL A 174 3.68 -20.99 -11.14
C VAL A 174 3.73 -20.54 -12.60
N GLY A 175 4.87 -19.99 -13.03
CA GLY A 175 5.06 -19.50 -14.39
C GLY A 175 4.65 -18.03 -14.59
N SER A 176 4.35 -17.31 -13.50
CA SER A 176 4.09 -15.89 -13.54
C SER A 176 5.26 -15.09 -14.07
N LYS A 177 4.97 -14.02 -14.81
CA LYS A 177 5.97 -13.11 -15.39
C LYS A 177 5.52 -11.67 -15.32
N MET A 178 6.50 -10.79 -15.22
CA MET A 178 6.32 -9.35 -15.36
C MET A 178 7.14 -8.87 -16.55
N THR A 179 6.46 -8.41 -17.61
CA THR A 179 7.12 -8.07 -18.86
C THR A 179 8.15 -6.96 -18.67
N GLY A 180 9.38 -7.26 -19.09
CA GLY A 180 10.51 -6.34 -18.97
C GLY A 180 11.21 -6.37 -17.62
N TYR A 181 10.81 -7.20 -16.65
CA TYR A 181 11.43 -7.26 -15.33
C TYR A 181 11.81 -8.70 -14.96
N ASN A 182 12.82 -8.84 -14.09
CA ASN A 182 13.35 -10.14 -13.69
C ASN A 182 12.67 -10.69 -12.43
N ALA A 183 12.00 -9.82 -11.67
CA ALA A 183 11.21 -10.19 -10.51
C ALA A 183 10.05 -9.22 -10.34
N PHE A 184 9.00 -9.67 -9.66
CA PHE A 184 7.97 -8.80 -9.13
C PHE A 184 7.51 -9.33 -7.77
N VAL A 185 6.88 -8.44 -7.01
CA VAL A 185 6.10 -8.77 -5.83
C VAL A 185 4.81 -7.97 -5.90
N GLN A 186 3.69 -8.64 -5.68
CA GLN A 186 2.40 -8.03 -5.48
C GLN A 186 1.81 -8.50 -4.17
N LEU A 187 1.19 -7.60 -3.41
CA LEU A 187 0.27 -7.97 -2.34
C LEU A 187 -1.08 -7.33 -2.61
N THR A 188 -2.14 -8.05 -2.25
CA THR A 188 -3.52 -7.59 -2.33
C THR A 188 -4.14 -7.90 -0.99
N GLU A 189 -4.66 -6.89 -0.30
CA GLU A 189 -5.21 -6.97 1.06
C GLU A 189 -6.68 -6.48 1.01
N PRO A 190 -7.64 -7.37 0.72
CA PRO A 190 -9.05 -7.01 0.58
C PRO A 190 -9.70 -6.44 1.84
N ASP A 191 -9.30 -6.93 3.01
CA ASP A 191 -9.74 -6.43 4.31
C ASP A 191 -9.38 -4.94 4.53
N GLU A 192 -8.17 -4.54 4.15
CA GLU A 192 -7.70 -3.15 4.18
C GLU A 192 -8.05 -2.34 2.91
N GLU A 193 -8.60 -2.99 1.88
CA GLU A 193 -8.89 -2.40 0.57
C GLU A 193 -7.66 -1.74 -0.10
N ILE A 194 -6.49 -2.35 0.05
CA ILE A 194 -5.24 -1.88 -0.55
C ILE A 194 -4.60 -2.94 -1.45
N PHE A 195 -3.79 -2.45 -2.39
CA PHE A 195 -2.91 -3.29 -3.19
C PHE A 195 -1.59 -2.59 -3.46
N CYS A 196 -0.59 -3.38 -3.77
CA CYS A 196 0.71 -2.88 -4.19
C CYS A 196 1.40 -3.90 -5.08
N ILE A 197 2.11 -3.40 -6.08
CA ILE A 197 2.89 -4.20 -7.00
C ILE A 197 4.20 -3.48 -7.32
N ARG A 198 5.32 -4.20 -7.26
CA ARG A 198 6.64 -3.69 -7.67
C ARG A 198 7.27 -4.67 -8.64
N ALA A 199 7.78 -4.15 -9.75
CA ALA A 199 8.53 -4.90 -10.75
C ALA A 199 9.99 -4.45 -10.75
N CYS A 200 10.92 -5.38 -10.60
CA CYS A 200 12.34 -5.11 -10.36
C CYS A 200 13.23 -5.73 -11.45
N LYS A 201 14.22 -4.96 -11.91
CA LYS A 201 15.31 -5.49 -12.74
C LYS A 201 16.23 -6.39 -11.91
N THR A 202 16.39 -6.11 -10.62
CA THR A 202 17.20 -6.92 -9.70
C THR A 202 16.30 -7.57 -8.65
N LYS A 203 16.43 -8.88 -8.44
CA LYS A 203 15.57 -9.64 -7.52
C LYS A 203 15.64 -9.14 -6.08
N SER A 204 16.80 -8.65 -5.63
CA SER A 204 16.98 -8.11 -4.27
C SER A 204 16.15 -6.86 -3.97
N ASP A 205 15.71 -6.12 -4.99
CA ASP A 205 14.84 -4.94 -4.82
C ASP A 205 13.36 -5.30 -4.69
N CYS A 206 13.03 -6.58 -4.91
CA CYS A 206 11.69 -7.15 -4.78
C CYS A 206 11.64 -8.05 -3.52
N PRO A 207 11.11 -7.55 -2.39
CA PRO A 207 11.01 -8.31 -1.15
C PRO A 207 9.91 -9.38 -1.22
N VAL A 208 10.30 -10.60 -1.62
CA VAL A 208 9.42 -11.76 -1.82
C VAL A 208 9.34 -12.73 -0.62
N ASN A 209 9.89 -12.36 0.53
CA ASN A 209 9.98 -13.24 1.71
C ASN A 209 9.24 -12.67 2.93
N LYS A 210 8.21 -11.86 2.69
CA LYS A 210 7.47 -11.08 3.71
C LYS A 210 5.96 -11.07 3.43
N SER A 211 5.41 -12.21 3.05
CA SER A 211 4.05 -12.33 2.51
C SER A 211 2.95 -11.93 3.50
N THR A 212 3.17 -12.08 4.80
CA THR A 212 2.21 -11.73 5.86
C THR A 212 2.35 -10.32 6.42
N TYR A 213 3.29 -9.52 5.89
CA TYR A 213 3.62 -8.20 6.47
C TYR A 213 2.78 -7.06 5.91
N GLY A 214 2.07 -7.31 4.81
CA GLY A 214 1.23 -6.34 4.13
C GLY A 214 1.99 -5.29 3.34
N CYS A 215 1.25 -4.60 2.50
CA CYS A 215 1.70 -3.72 1.44
C CYS A 215 2.56 -2.57 1.99
N ARG A 216 2.07 -1.94 3.06
CA ARG A 216 2.72 -0.78 3.69
C ARG A 216 4.11 -1.10 4.21
N LYS A 217 4.32 -2.33 4.71
CA LYS A 217 5.60 -2.76 5.29
C LYS A 217 6.54 -3.37 4.25
N VAL A 218 6.00 -4.04 3.24
CA VAL A 218 6.79 -4.72 2.19
C VAL A 218 7.26 -3.75 1.12
N ILE A 219 6.33 -2.94 0.58
CA ILE A 219 6.60 -2.01 -0.53
C ILE A 219 6.70 -0.57 -0.02
N GLY A 220 5.85 -0.20 0.95
CA GLY A 220 5.67 1.20 1.35
C GLY A 220 5.05 2.03 0.22
N GLY A 221 5.06 3.36 0.34
CA GLY A 221 4.48 4.25 -0.67
C GLY A 221 3.14 4.86 -0.27
N ASP A 222 2.45 5.42 -1.26
CA ASP A 222 1.18 6.13 -1.08
C ASP A 222 -0.01 5.19 -1.35
N TYR A 223 -0.97 5.17 -0.43
CA TYR A 223 -2.19 4.35 -0.48
C TYR A 223 -3.44 5.20 -0.25
N SER A 224 -3.36 6.51 -0.46
CA SER A 224 -4.53 7.41 -0.40
C SER A 224 -5.49 7.19 -1.56
#